data_AF-A0A535XSV8-F1
#
_entry.id   AF-A0A535XSV8-F1
#
_cell.length_a   1.000
_cell.length_b   1.000
_cell.length_c   1.000
_cell.angle_alpha   90.00
_cell.angle_beta   90.00
_cell.angle_gamma   90.00
#
_symmetry.space_group_name_H-M   'P 1'
#
loop_
_entity.id
_entity.type
_entity.pdbx_description
1 polymer ?
#
loop_
_entity_poly.entity_id
_entity_poly.type
_entity_poly.pdbx_seq_one_letter_code
_entity_poly.pdbx_strand_id
1 'polypeptide(L)'
;MERVDAGRWELIYRADAPRVYRALLATLSDRDAARDALHEAFLEGLRHPPGRDENLAGWIFRVALRKAHRGPYRPLLSGVADALWPASPNDELAQVLDRLEAGRLLALLTERQRSIVVAQYYLGLEQSEIA
;
A
#
# COMPACT_ATOMS: atom_id res chain seq x y z
N MET A 1 22.36 -3.47 8.98
CA MET A 1 21.58 -4.71 9.05
C MET A 1 21.47 -5.09 10.51
N GLU A 2 20.27 -5.03 11.06
CA GLU A 2 20.02 -5.21 12.49
C GLU A 2 18.77 -6.08 12.68
N ARG A 3 18.75 -6.90 13.72
CA ARG A 3 17.58 -7.71 14.05
C ARG A 3 16.44 -6.77 14.42
N VAL A 4 15.26 -6.96 13.82
CA VAL A 4 14.10 -6.12 14.10
C VAL A 4 13.50 -6.54 15.45
N ASP A 5 13.70 -5.71 16.48
CA ASP A 5 12.94 -5.75 17.73
C ASP A 5 11.70 -4.84 17.65
N ALA A 6 10.88 -4.80 18.71
CA ALA A 6 9.64 -4.03 18.71
C ALA A 6 9.84 -2.51 18.54
N GLY A 7 10.90 -1.94 19.11
CA GLY A 7 11.19 -0.50 19.02
C GLY A 7 11.72 -0.12 17.63
N ARG A 8 12.61 -0.96 17.07
CA ARG A 8 13.10 -0.82 15.71
C ARG A 8 11.97 -1.01 14.69
N TRP A 9 11.07 -1.96 14.93
CA TRP A 9 9.88 -2.19 14.11
C TRP A 9 9.02 -0.94 14.01
N GLU A 10 8.65 -0.32 15.15
CA GLU A 10 7.80 0.86 15.16
C GLU A 10 8.44 2.02 14.39
N LEU A 11 9.74 2.23 14.55
CA LEU A 11 10.47 3.30 13.87
C LEU A 11 10.46 3.13 12.34
N ILE A 12 10.78 1.94 11.84
CA ILE A 12 10.79 1.70 10.38
C ILE A 12 9.36 1.71 9.84
N TYR A 13 8.40 1.13 10.58
CA TYR A 13 6.98 1.16 10.20
C TYR A 13 6.47 2.60 10.04
N ARG A 14 6.75 3.50 10.98
CA ARG A 14 6.31 4.91 10.88
C ARG A 14 6.89 5.62 9.65
N ALA A 15 8.12 5.28 9.27
CA ALA A 15 8.76 5.83 8.07
C ALA A 15 8.10 5.34 6.77
N ASP A 16 7.76 4.06 6.69
CA ASP A 16 7.21 3.44 5.48
C ASP A 16 5.68 3.48 5.37
N ALA A 17 4.97 3.58 6.50
CA ALA A 17 3.51 3.48 6.55
C ALA A 17 2.78 4.46 5.61
N PRO A 18 3.17 5.75 5.47
CA PRO A 18 2.50 6.65 4.53
C PRO A 18 2.62 6.18 3.08
N ARG A 19 3.78 5.64 2.69
CA ARG A 19 4.05 5.17 1.33
C ARG A 19 3.32 3.86 1.04
N VAL A 20 3.35 2.93 2.00
CA VAL A 20 2.63 1.66 1.92
C VAL A 20 1.11 1.86 1.94
N TYR A 21 0.60 2.80 2.72
CA TYR A 21 -0.81 3.16 2.72
C TYR A 21 -1.27 3.63 1.34
N ARG A 22 -0.51 4.50 0.68
CA ARG A 22 -0.83 4.96 -0.68
C ARG A 22 -0.80 3.80 -1.68
N ALA A 23 0.15 2.88 -1.53
CA ALA A 23 0.21 1.67 -2.35
C ALA A 23 -1.03 0.78 -2.15
N LEU A 24 -1.45 0.55 -0.90
CA LEU A 24 -2.65 -0.22 -0.59
C LEU A 24 -3.91 0.46 -1.11
N LEU A 25 -4.03 1.77 -0.95
CA LEU A 25 -5.18 2.54 -1.44
C LEU A 25 -5.29 2.44 -2.97
N ALA A 26 -4.18 2.67 -3.68
CA ALA A 26 -4.14 2.54 -5.14
C ALA A 26 -4.43 1.11 -5.59
N THR A 27 -4.12 0.09 -4.79
CA THR A 27 -4.34 -1.32 -5.14
C THR A 27 -5.78 -1.76 -4.89
N LEU A 28 -6.32 -1.46 -3.70
CA LEU A 28 -7.61 -1.93 -3.23
C LEU A 28 -8.78 -1.02 -3.66
N SER A 29 -8.51 0.24 -4.01
CA SER A 29 -9.52 1.28 -4.29
C SER A 29 -10.63 1.38 -3.24
N ASP A 30 -10.28 1.08 -1.99
CA ASP A 30 -11.16 1.14 -0.83
C ASP A 30 -10.33 1.67 0.35
N ARG A 31 -10.74 2.82 0.88
CA ARG A 31 -10.03 3.54 1.94
C ARG A 31 -10.04 2.79 3.26
N ASP A 32 -11.18 2.19 3.59
CA ASP A 32 -11.35 1.45 4.84
C ASP A 32 -10.58 0.14 4.76
N ALA A 33 -10.71 -0.59 3.64
CA ALA A 33 -9.93 -1.81 3.41
C ALA A 33 -8.42 -1.54 3.44
N ALA A 34 -7.94 -0.46 2.80
CA ALA A 34 -6.52 -0.09 2.82
C ALA A 34 -6.02 0.28 4.23
N ARG A 35 -6.84 1.00 5.00
CA ARG A 35 -6.51 1.39 6.37
C ARG A 35 -6.46 0.16 7.27
N ASP A 36 -7.45 -0.71 7.20
CA ASP A 36 -7.54 -1.91 8.02
C ASP A 36 -6.42 -2.90 7.69
N ALA A 37 -6.15 -3.12 6.40
CA ALA A 37 -5.05 -3.97 5.95
C ALA A 37 -3.68 -3.50 6.45
N LEU A 38 -3.44 -2.18 6.45
CA LEU A 38 -2.22 -1.59 6.98
C LEU A 38 -2.09 -1.82 8.50
N HIS A 39 -3.18 -1.62 9.26
CA HIS A 39 -3.18 -1.89 10.70
C HIS A 39 -2.96 -3.38 11.01
N GLU A 40 -3.57 -4.28 10.24
CA GLU A 40 -3.34 -5.71 10.40
C GLU A 40 -1.88 -6.09 10.15
N ALA A 41 -1.24 -5.51 9.14
CA ALA A 41 0.19 -5.71 8.89
C ALA A 41 1.06 -5.14 10.02
N PHE A 42 0.67 -4.01 10.60
CA PHE A 42 1.35 -3.47 11.79
C PHE A 42 1.32 -4.45 12.97
N LEU A 43 0.12 -4.93 13.30
CA LEU A 43 -0.08 -5.88 14.39
C LEU A 43 0.65 -7.21 14.14
N GLU A 44 0.73 -7.63 12.88
CA GLU A 44 1.51 -8.82 12.51
C GLU A 44 3.01 -8.60 12.74
N GLY A 45 3.56 -7.44 12.38
CA GLY A 45 4.97 -7.14 12.62
C GLY A 45 5.33 -6.99 14.09
N LEU A 46 4.38 -6.61 14.96
CA LEU A 46 4.57 -6.65 16.41
C LEU A 46 4.66 -8.07 16.97
N ARG A 47 3.88 -9.01 16.43
CA ARG A 47 3.89 -10.43 16.88
C ARG A 47 5.04 -11.21 16.26
N HIS A 48 5.27 -11.00 14.98
CA HIS A 48 6.20 -11.73 14.14
C HIS A 48 6.95 -10.75 13.23
N PRO A 49 7.89 -9.95 13.79
CA PRO A 49 8.66 -9.02 12.99
C PRO A 49 9.46 -9.80 11.92
N PRO A 50 9.66 -9.22 10.74
CA PRO A 50 10.50 -9.84 9.73
C PRO A 50 11.93 -10.00 10.27
N GLY A 51 12.60 -11.09 9.89
CA GLY A 51 13.93 -11.42 10.42
C GLY A 51 15.01 -10.41 10.03
N ARG A 52 14.78 -9.58 9.01
CA ARG A 52 15.68 -8.52 8.53
C ARG A 52 14.86 -7.27 8.16
N ASP A 53 15.52 -6.12 8.20
CA ASP A 53 14.97 -4.82 7.79
C ASP A 53 15.02 -4.56 6.27
N GLU A 54 15.56 -5.52 5.50
CA GLU A 54 15.56 -5.50 4.04
C GLU A 54 14.12 -5.47 3.50
N ASN A 55 13.81 -4.43 2.73
CA ASN A 55 12.55 -4.27 2.04
C ASN A 55 11.29 -4.41 2.94
N LEU A 56 11.30 -3.66 4.05
CA LEU A 56 10.19 -3.66 4.99
C LEU A 56 8.87 -3.21 4.34
N ALA A 57 8.92 -2.17 3.51
CA ALA A 57 7.76 -1.67 2.80
C ALA A 57 7.07 -2.76 1.96
N GLY A 58 7.84 -3.57 1.23
CA GLY A 58 7.31 -4.70 0.46
C GLY A 58 6.78 -5.82 1.35
N TRP A 59 7.42 -6.09 2.49
CA TRP A 59 6.88 -7.03 3.48
C TRP A 59 5.52 -6.56 4.02
N ILE A 60 5.40 -5.30 4.46
CA ILE A 60 4.16 -4.72 4.98
C ILE A 60 3.06 -4.80 3.93
N PHE A 61 3.36 -4.40 2.69
CA PHE A 61 2.41 -4.42 1.58
C PHE A 61 1.88 -5.83 1.29
N ARG A 62 2.77 -6.83 1.20
CA ARG A 62 2.36 -8.23 0.97
C ARG A 62 1.53 -8.80 2.12
N VAL A 63 1.94 -8.53 3.37
CA VAL A 63 1.18 -8.99 4.54
C VAL A 63 -0.21 -8.35 4.56
N ALA A 64 -0.30 -7.05 4.31
CA ALA A 64 -1.54 -6.30 4.24
C ALA A 64 -2.48 -6.86 3.15
N LEU A 65 -2.01 -7.05 1.91
CA LEU A 65 -2.82 -7.63 0.84
C LEU A 65 -3.31 -9.05 1.18
N ARG A 66 -2.41 -9.91 1.68
CA ARG A 66 -2.79 -11.27 2.10
C ARG A 66 -3.90 -11.27 3.14
N LYS A 67 -3.88 -10.30 4.06
CA LYS A 67 -4.90 -10.15 5.11
C LYS A 67 -6.21 -9.59 4.55
N ALA A 68 -6.15 -8.56 3.71
CA ALA A 68 -7.30 -8.00 3.02
C ALA A 68 -8.09 -9.09 2.25
N HIS A 69 -7.39 -9.99 1.56
CA HIS A 69 -8.02 -11.11 0.83
C HIS A 69 -8.61 -12.22 1.72
N ARG A 70 -8.18 -12.34 2.98
CA ARG A 70 -8.65 -13.36 3.93
C ARG A 70 -9.73 -12.84 4.89
N GLY A 71 -9.85 -11.53 5.02
CA GLY A 71 -10.85 -10.89 5.86
C GLY A 71 -12.26 -10.94 5.28
N PRO A 72 -13.30 -10.64 6.07
CA PRO A 72 -14.69 -10.59 5.62
C PRO A 72 -14.97 -9.41 4.65
N TYR A 73 -14.00 -8.52 4.45
CA TYR A 73 -14.12 -7.32 3.62
C TYR A 73 -13.89 -7.67 2.14
N ARG A 74 -14.94 -8.13 1.46
CA ARG A 74 -15.01 -8.01 -0.01
C ARG A 74 -15.54 -6.61 -0.35
N PRO A 75 -14.79 -5.78 -1.09
CA PRO A 75 -15.32 -4.51 -1.54
C PRO A 75 -16.48 -4.77 -2.51
N LEU A 76 -17.65 -4.22 -2.19
CA LEU A 76 -18.67 -3.92 -3.19
C LEU A 76 -18.06 -2.84 -4.09
N LEU A 77 -17.75 -3.21 -5.35
CA LEU A 77 -17.30 -2.34 -6.45
C LEU A 77 -17.31 -0.83 -6.11
N SER A 78 -16.25 -0.37 -5.46
CA SER A 78 -16.00 1.03 -5.15
C SER A 78 -15.42 1.68 -6.41
N GLY A 79 -16.29 1.91 -7.40
CA GLY A 79 -15.91 2.48 -8.69
C GLY A 79 -15.57 3.98 -8.66
N VAL A 80 -15.50 4.62 -7.48
CA VAL A 80 -15.42 6.10 -7.38
C VAL A 80 -14.55 6.60 -6.21
N ALA A 81 -14.00 5.75 -5.34
CA ALA A 81 -13.26 6.25 -4.17
C ALA A 81 -11.92 6.95 -4.48
N ASP A 82 -11.48 6.96 -5.74
CA ASP A 82 -10.14 7.39 -6.19
C ASP A 82 -10.03 8.87 -6.63
N ALA A 83 -11.10 9.67 -6.62
CA ALA A 83 -11.03 11.05 -7.13
C ALA A 83 -10.41 12.07 -6.15
N LEU A 84 -10.29 11.78 -4.84
CA LEU A 84 -10.04 12.82 -3.83
C LEU A 84 -9.08 12.32 -2.73
N TRP A 85 -7.79 12.19 -3.06
CA TRP A 85 -6.79 12.64 -2.09
C TRP A 85 -6.62 14.14 -2.29
N PRO A 86 -6.65 14.97 -1.24
CA PRO A 86 -6.48 16.40 -1.41
C PRO A 86 -5.16 16.63 -2.14
N ALA A 87 -5.24 17.34 -3.26
CA ALA A 87 -4.08 17.96 -3.87
C ALA A 87 -3.29 18.64 -2.75
N SER A 88 -1.96 18.49 -2.75
CA SER A 88 -1.16 19.38 -1.92
C SER A 88 -1.57 20.81 -2.30
N PRO A 89 -1.65 21.77 -1.36
CA PRO A 89 -1.89 23.16 -1.72
C PRO A 89 -0.90 23.72 -2.75
N ASN A 90 0.25 23.04 -2.92
CA ASN A 90 1.30 23.31 -3.89
C ASN A 90 1.26 22.46 -5.16
N ASP A 91 0.31 21.55 -5.33
CA ASP A 91 0.22 20.76 -6.56
C ASP A 91 -0.18 21.68 -7.72
N GLU A 92 0.62 21.71 -8.78
CA GLU A 92 0.24 22.36 -10.03
C GLU A 92 -0.95 21.62 -10.65
N LEU A 93 -1.82 22.35 -11.35
CA LEU A 93 -3.00 21.79 -12.02
C LEU A 93 -2.65 20.59 -12.91
N ALA A 94 -1.50 20.63 -13.61
CA ALA A 94 -1.00 19.53 -14.43
C ALA A 94 -0.80 18.24 -13.61
N GLN A 95 -0.18 18.33 -12.43
CA GLN A 95 0.07 17.18 -11.56
C GLN A 95 -1.23 16.58 -11.02
N VAL A 96 -2.26 17.41 -10.79
CA VAL A 96 -3.59 16.94 -10.41
C VAL A 96 -4.24 16.16 -11.56
N LEU A 97 -4.16 16.68 -12.79
CA LEU A 97 -4.71 16.02 -13.97
C LEU A 97 -4.02 14.69 -14.27
N ASP A 98 -2.69 14.65 -14.20
CA ASP A 98 -1.90 13.42 -14.37
C ASP A 98 -2.30 12.35 -13.34
N ARG A 99 -2.50 12.75 -12.08
CA ARG A 99 -2.94 11.85 -11.01
C ARG A 99 -4.33 11.28 -11.27
N LEU A 100 -5.27 12.11 -11.71
CA LEU A 100 -6.62 11.66 -12.08
C LEU A 100 -6.59 10.70 -13.27
N GLU A 101 -5.70 10.92 -14.23
CA GLU A 101 -5.51 10.01 -15.37
C GLU A 101 -4.90 8.67 -14.94
N ALA A 102 -3.85 8.69 -14.12
CA ALA A 102 -3.25 7.48 -13.56
C ALA A 102 -4.28 6.66 -12.78
N GLY A 103 -5.14 7.30 -11.98
CA GLY A 103 -6.23 6.63 -11.27
C GLY A 103 -7.21 5.93 -12.21
N ARG A 104 -7.62 6.59 -13.31
CA ARG A 104 -8.48 5.98 -14.34
C ARG A 104 -7.83 4.78 -15.02
N LEU A 105 -6.53 4.87 -15.35
CA LEU A 105 -5.80 3.78 -15.97
C LEU A 105 -5.63 2.59 -15.01
N LEU A 106 -5.33 2.84 -13.74
CA LEU A 106 -5.24 1.79 -12.72
C LEU A 106 -6.58 1.07 -12.51
N ALA A 107 -7.70 1.80 -12.61
CA ALA A 107 -9.04 1.22 -12.50
C ALA A 107 -9.38 0.21 -13.61
N LEU A 108 -8.73 0.31 -14.78
CA LEU A 108 -8.88 -0.66 -15.88
C LEU A 108 -8.17 -1.99 -15.58
N LEU A 109 -7.24 -2.01 -14.63
CA LEU A 109 -6.49 -3.20 -14.26
C LEU A 109 -7.28 -4.05 -13.26
N THR A 110 -7.12 -5.37 -13.37
CA THR A 110 -7.48 -6.28 -12.26
C THR A 110 -6.66 -5.92 -11.02
N GLU A 111 -7.19 -6.19 -9.83
CA GLU A 111 -6.48 -5.95 -8.56
C GLU A 111 -5.08 -6.57 -8.56
N ARG A 112 -4.93 -7.78 -9.11
CA ARG A 112 -3.63 -8.46 -9.22
C ARG A 112 -2.66 -7.74 -10.14
N GLN A 113 -3.09 -7.22 -11.28
CA GLN A 113 -2.22 -6.44 -12.16
C GLN A 113 -1.85 -5.11 -11.50
N ARG A 114 -2.83 -4.49 -10.82
CA ARG A 114 -2.65 -3.23 -10.12
C ARG A 114 -1.64 -3.34 -8.99
N SER A 115 -1.70 -4.41 -8.20
CA SER A 115 -0.76 -4.63 -7.11
C SER A 115 0.69 -4.71 -7.59
N ILE A 116 0.94 -5.29 -8.77
CA ILE A 116 2.27 -5.36 -9.39
C ILE A 116 2.77 -3.96 -9.77
N VAL A 117 1.96 -3.19 -10.52
CA VAL A 117 2.32 -1.83 -10.95
C VAL A 117 2.56 -0.93 -9.73
N VAL A 118 1.64 -0.97 -8.77
CA VAL A 118 1.73 -0.12 -7.59
C VAL A 118 2.94 -0.49 -6.72
N ALA A 119 3.21 -1.78 -6.50
CA ALA A 119 4.42 -2.23 -5.83
C ALA A 119 5.70 -1.68 -6.48
N GLN A 120 5.79 -1.72 -7.80
CA GLN A 120 6.94 -1.20 -8.53
C GLN A 120 7.09 0.32 -8.36
N TYR A 121 6.04 1.10 -8.61
CA TYR A 121 6.13 2.57 -8.67
C TYR A 121 6.05 3.26 -7.30
N TYR A 122 5.29 2.72 -6.34
CA TYR A 122 5.15 3.34 -5.02
C TYR A 122 6.20 2.84 -4.03
N LEU A 123 6.62 1.59 -4.13
CA LEU A 123 7.51 0.96 -3.14
C LEU A 123 8.92 0.73 -3.69
N GLY A 124 9.12 0.86 -5.00
CA GLY A 124 10.41 0.61 -5.65
C GLY A 124 10.78 -0.87 -5.71
N LEU A 125 9.79 -1.76 -5.65
CA LEU A 125 10.02 -3.21 -5.64
C LEU A 125 10.42 -3.71 -7.02
N GLU A 126 11.42 -4.59 -7.06
CA GLU A 126 11.75 -5.32 -8.29
C GLU A 126 10.78 -6.50 -8.50
N GLN A 127 10.58 -6.94 -9.75
CA GLN A 127 9.60 -8.01 -10.06
C GLN A 127 9.85 -9.32 -9.29
N SER A 128 11.10 -9.65 -8.97
CA SER A 128 11.46 -10.82 -8.16
C SER A 128 10.94 -10.75 -6.72
N GLU A 129 10.56 -9.56 -6.24
CA GLU A 129 10.04 -9.33 -4.89
C GLU A 129 8.51 -9.29 -4.85
N ILE A 130 7.87 -9.25 -6.03
CA ILE A 130 6.42 -9.12 -6.21
C ILE A 130 5.76 -10.49 -6.53
N ALA A 131 6.53 -11.45 -7.08
CA ALA A 131 6.06 -12.77 -7.54
C ALA A 131 5.84 -13.81 -6.42
#